data_AF-A0A2I7N7M2-F1
#
_entry.id   AF-A0A2I7N7M2-F1
#
_cell.length_a   1.000
_cell.length_b   1.000
_cell.length_c   1.000
_cell.angle_alpha   90.00
_cell.angle_beta   90.00
_cell.angle_gamma   90.00
#
_symmetry.space_group_name_H-M   'P 1'
#
loop_
_entity.id
_entity.type
_entity.pdbx_description
1 polymer ?
#
loop_
_entity_poly.entity_id
_entity_poly.type
_entity_poly.pdbx_seq_one_letter_code
_entity_poly.pdbx_strand_id
1 'polypeptide(L)'
;MIYMINQKEQRFYWLFLQQDLLGTWCVRKISGGLHNNHRREQWFSYEDKLSAAKALSELEYQHRQHGYTYADIEDADYFNLTPQTIEKVLA
;
A
#
# COMPACT_ATOMS: atom_id res chain seq x y z
N MET A 1 6.02 -2.46 2.98
CA MET A 1 5.02 -1.93 2.03
C MET A 1 5.21 -2.64 0.71
N ILE A 2 4.15 -3.03 0.00
CA ILE A 2 4.22 -3.71 -1.30
C ILE A 2 3.33 -2.94 -2.28
N TYR A 3 3.90 -2.47 -3.37
CA TYR A 3 3.16 -1.83 -4.45
C TYR A 3 3.31 -2.64 -5.72
N MET A 4 2.18 -2.92 -6.35
CA MET A 4 2.12 -3.71 -7.56
C MET A 4 1.19 -3.04 -8.56
N ILE A 5 1.51 -3.23 -9.83
CA ILE A 5 0.73 -2.71 -10.94
C ILE A 5 0.39 -3.83 -11.91
N ASN A 6 -0.79 -3.73 -12.51
CA ASN A 6 -1.15 -4.53 -13.66
C ASN A 6 -1.25 -3.57 -14.86
N GLN A 7 -0.21 -3.58 -15.69
CA GLN A 7 -0.12 -2.72 -16.87
C GLN A 7 -1.19 -3.06 -17.93
N LYS A 8 -1.64 -4.33 -18.00
CA LYS A 8 -2.67 -4.72 -18.97
C LYS A 8 -4.04 -4.16 -18.59
N GLU A 9 -4.38 -4.22 -17.31
CA GLU A 9 -5.67 -3.72 -16.80
C GLU A 9 -5.63 -2.23 -16.43
N GLN A 10 -4.45 -1.60 -16.45
CA GLN A 10 -4.23 -0.21 -16.03
C GLN A 10 -4.67 0.02 -14.57
N ARG A 11 -4.30 -0.90 -13.68
CA ARG A 11 -4.67 -0.88 -12.25
C ARG A 11 -3.44 -0.94 -11.35
N PHE A 12 -3.57 -0.38 -10.16
CA PHE A 12 -2.59 -0.54 -9.10
C PHE A 12 -3.19 -1.21 -7.87
N TYR A 13 -2.30 -1.78 -7.08
CA TYR A 13 -2.60 -2.37 -5.80
C TYR A 13 -1.48 -2.09 -4.81
N TRP A 14 -1.85 -1.56 -3.65
CA TRP A 14 -0.92 -1.11 -2.62
C TRP A 14 -1.28 -1.73 -1.28
N LEU A 15 -0.31 -2.40 -0.68
CA LEU A 15 -0.45 -3.16 0.55
C LEU A 15 0.52 -2.63 1.62
N PHE A 16 -0.02 -2.41 2.81
CA PHE A 16 0.74 -2.03 3.98
C PHE A 16 0.44 -2.99 5.11
N LEU A 17 1.49 -3.36 5.83
CA LEU A 17 1.40 -3.96 7.15
C LEU A 17 1.83 -2.89 8.15
N GLN A 18 0.95 -2.51 9.05
CA GLN A 18 1.19 -1.46 10.02
C GLN A 18 0.51 -1.76 11.33
N GLN A 19 0.94 -1.08 12.38
CA GLN A 19 0.29 -1.11 13.68
C GLN A 19 -0.41 0.23 13.88
N ASP A 20 -1.66 0.22 14.35
CA ASP A 20 -2.37 1.45 14.69
C ASP A 20 -1.89 2.04 16.03
N LEU A 21 -2.46 3.20 16.41
CA LEU A 21 -2.09 3.90 17.65
C LEU A 21 -2.45 3.13 18.93
N LEU A 22 -3.34 2.14 18.85
CA LEU A 22 -3.78 1.32 19.98
C LEU A 22 -3.01 -0.01 20.05
N GLY A 23 -2.05 -0.24 19.15
CA GLY A 23 -1.26 -1.46 19.10
C GLY A 23 -1.87 -2.58 18.26
N THR A 24 -2.98 -2.35 17.56
CA THR A 24 -3.63 -3.35 16.70
C THR A 24 -2.87 -3.49 15.39
N TRP A 25 -2.58 -4.73 14.99
CA TRP A 25 -1.97 -5.00 13.69
C TRP A 25 -3.01 -4.94 12.58
N CYS A 26 -2.70 -4.19 11.53
CA CYS A 26 -3.62 -3.91 10.44
C CYS A 26 -2.96 -4.13 9.08
N VAL A 27 -3.71 -4.73 8.17
CA VAL A 27 -3.40 -4.69 6.73
C VAL A 27 -4.24 -3.58 6.10
N ARG A 28 -3.56 -2.60 5.51
CA ARG A 28 -4.21 -1.56 4.70
C ARG A 28 -4.01 -1.90 3.23
N LYS A 29 -5.12 -1.90 2.51
CA LYS A 29 -5.21 -2.19 1.09
C LYS A 29 -5.73 -0.96 0.37
N ILE A 30 -5.01 -0.49 -0.64
CA ILE A 30 -5.44 0.58 -1.53
C ILE A 30 -5.38 0.05 -2.96
N SER A 31 -6.45 0.23 -3.73
CA SER A 31 -6.50 -0.21 -5.13
C SER A 31 -7.24 0.81 -5.99
N GLY A 32 -6.82 0.97 -7.25
CA GLY A 32 -7.45 1.92 -8.16
C GLY A 32 -6.96 1.76 -9.60
N GLY A 33 -7.35 2.69 -10.47
CA GLY A 33 -6.77 2.80 -11.81
C GLY A 33 -5.46 3.60 -11.77
N LEU A 34 -4.54 3.32 -12.69
CA LEU A 34 -3.26 4.04 -12.78
C LEU A 34 -3.42 5.51 -13.22
N HIS A 35 -4.43 5.79 -14.04
CA HIS A 35 -4.63 7.10 -14.67
C HIS A 35 -5.95 7.76 -14.27
N ASN A 36 -6.58 7.31 -13.18
CA ASN A 36 -7.81 7.91 -12.68
C ASN A 36 -7.72 8.22 -11.19
N ASN A 37 -8.52 9.18 -10.73
CA ASN A 37 -8.59 9.56 -9.32
C ASN A 37 -9.48 8.62 -8.49
N HIS A 38 -9.89 7.48 -9.06
CA HIS A 38 -10.74 6.52 -8.37
C HIS A 38 -9.88 5.50 -7.63
N ARG A 39 -9.93 5.57 -6.30
CA ARG A 39 -9.31 4.59 -5.40
C ARG A 39 -10.32 4.06 -4.40
N ARG A 40 -10.14 2.79 -4.06
CA ARG A 40 -10.80 2.14 -2.94
C ARG A 40 -9.76 1.83 -1.88
N GLU A 41 -10.08 2.15 -0.65
CA GLU A 41 -9.25 1.88 0.51
C GLU A 41 -10.01 0.93 1.45
N GLN A 42 -9.30 -0.05 2.00
CA GLN A 42 -9.84 -1.03 2.94
C GLN A 42 -8.82 -1.31 4.05
N TRP A 43 -9.34 -1.53 5.24
CA TRP A 43 -8.56 -1.83 6.43
C TRP A 43 -9.05 -3.13 7.03
N PHE A 44 -8.11 -3.99 7.41
CA PHE A 44 -8.37 -5.27 8.05
C PHE A 44 -7.52 -5.33 9.31
N SER A 45 -8.17 -5.43 10.46
CA SER A 45 -7.49 -5.64 11.75
C SER A 45 -7.29 -7.13 11.99
N TYR A 46 -6.20 -7.45 12.69
CA TYR A 46 -5.82 -8.80 13.07
C TYR A 46 -5.38 -8.81 14.53
N GLU A 47 -5.54 -9.97 15.17
CA GLU A 47 -5.19 -10.18 16.57
C GLU A 47 -3.69 -9.97 16.83
N ASP A 48 -2.85 -10.41 15.87
CA ASP A 48 -1.40 -10.38 16.02
C ASP A 48 -0.69 -10.08 14.69
N LYS A 49 0.62 -9.78 14.81
CA LYS A 49 1.49 -9.44 13.67
C LYS A 49 1.62 -10.58 12.67
N LEU A 50 1.71 -11.82 13.13
CA LEU A 50 1.92 -12.99 12.28
C LEU A 50 0.68 -13.25 11.41
N SER A 51 -0.51 -13.15 12.00
CA SER A 51 -1.79 -13.26 11.31
C SER A 51 -1.95 -12.18 10.25
N ALA A 52 -1.63 -10.92 10.59
CA ALA A 52 -1.63 -9.81 9.63
C ALA A 52 -0.60 -10.02 8.49
N ALA A 53 0.60 -10.48 8.82
CA ALA A 53 1.66 -10.74 7.83
C ALA A 53 1.29 -11.87 6.87
N LYS A 54 0.69 -12.96 7.37
CA LYS A 54 0.18 -14.05 6.53
C LYS A 54 -0.88 -13.54 5.55
N ALA A 55 -1.86 -12.78 6.05
CA ALA A 55 -2.90 -12.21 5.20
C ALA A 55 -2.35 -11.25 4.13
N LEU A 56 -1.32 -10.45 4.48
CA LEU A 56 -0.62 -9.59 3.52
C LEU A 56 0.02 -10.41 2.39
N SER A 57 0.76 -11.47 2.74
CA SER A 57 1.43 -12.34 1.77
C SER A 57 0.44 -13.13 0.91
N GLU A 58 -0.69 -13.55 1.46
CA GLU A 58 -1.76 -14.19 0.68
C GLU A 58 -2.36 -13.23 -0.35
N LEU A 59 -2.65 -11.98 0.05
CA LEU A 59 -3.13 -10.96 -0.87
C LEU A 59 -2.10 -10.68 -1.97
N GLU A 60 -0.85 -10.47 -1.61
CA GLU A 60 0.25 -10.31 -2.56
C GLU A 60 0.30 -11.46 -3.56
N TYR A 61 0.34 -12.69 -3.07
CA TYR A 61 0.40 -13.89 -3.90
C TYR A 61 -0.78 -13.98 -4.86
N GLN A 62 -2.00 -13.76 -4.36
CA GLN A 62 -3.21 -13.73 -5.18
C GLN A 62 -3.09 -12.70 -6.31
N HIS A 63 -2.66 -11.47 -6.04
CA HIS A 63 -2.52 -10.45 -7.09
C HIS A 63 -1.44 -10.80 -8.11
N ARG A 64 -0.32 -11.38 -7.70
CA ARG A 64 0.70 -11.85 -8.66
C ARG A 64 0.18 -12.93 -9.60
N GLN A 65 -0.67 -13.83 -9.12
CA GLN A 65 -1.33 -14.82 -9.98
C GLN A 65 -2.26 -14.17 -11.03
N HIS A 66 -2.78 -12.98 -10.74
CA HIS A 66 -3.60 -12.19 -11.67
C HIS A 66 -2.77 -11.23 -12.53
N GLY A 67 -1.45 -11.41 -12.63
CA GLY A 67 -0.59 -10.65 -13.53
C GLY A 67 -0.14 -9.28 -13.00
N TYR A 68 -0.32 -9.02 -11.71
CA TYR A 68 0.30 -7.86 -11.07
C TYR A 68 1.80 -8.11 -10.90
N THR A 69 2.61 -7.12 -11.24
CA THR A 69 4.06 -7.12 -11.00
C THR A 69 4.41 -6.07 -9.98
N TYR A 70 5.48 -6.28 -9.20
CA TYR A 70 6.02 -5.21 -8.39
C TYR A 70 6.35 -4.04 -9.30
N ALA A 71 5.92 -2.85 -8.89
CA ALA A 71 6.37 -1.64 -9.54
C ALA A 71 7.69 -1.25 -8.88
N ASP A 72 8.67 -0.89 -9.71
CA ASP A 72 9.90 -0.28 -9.25
C ASP A 72 9.55 1.09 -8.66
N ILE A 73 9.31 1.12 -7.34
CA ILE A 73 9.24 2.38 -6.62
C ILE A 73 10.68 2.70 -6.21
N GLU A 74 11.30 3.63 -6.92
CA GLU A 74 12.65 4.12 -6.58
C GLU A 74 12.71 4.75 -5.18
N ASP A 75 11.60 5.34 -4.72
CA ASP A 75 11.50 5.94 -3.39
C ASP A 75 10.10 5.75 -2.76
N ALA A 76 9.97 4.77 -1.87
CA ALA A 76 8.74 4.49 -1.14
C ALA A 76 8.32 5.63 -0.21
N ASP A 77 9.25 6.48 0.21
CA ASP A 77 9.00 7.61 1.09
C ASP A 77 8.42 8.82 0.34
N TYR A 78 8.44 8.83 -0.99
CA TYR A 78 7.81 9.87 -1.81
C TYR A 78 6.31 10.04 -1.51
N PHE A 79 5.65 8.97 -1.09
CA PHE A 79 4.23 9.01 -0.77
C PHE A 79 3.92 9.27 0.71
N ASN A 80 4.95 9.33 1.56
CA ASN A 80 4.77 9.76 2.93
C ASN A 80 4.61 11.28 2.92
N LEU A 81 3.48 11.76 3.44
CA LEU A 81 3.28 13.17 3.73
C LEU A 81 4.26 13.56 4.84
N THR A 82 5.48 13.93 4.46
CA THR A 82 6.44 14.52 5.37
C THR A 82 5.99 15.95 5.65
N PRO A 83 5.85 16.34 6.93
CA PRO A 83 5.59 17.73 7.26
C PRO A 83 6.68 18.61 6.63
N GLN A 84 6.28 19.52 5.75
CA GLN A 84 7.19 20.54 5.24
C GLN A 84 7.40 21.57 6.35
N THR A 85 8.66 21.84 6.70
CA THR A 85 8.98 22.96 7.59
C THR A 85 8.80 24.28 6.84
N ILE A 86 8.44 25.36 7.55
CA ILE A 86 8.24 26.70 6.96
C ILE A 86 9.49 27.14 6.16
N GLU A 87 10.68 26.78 6.63
CA GLU A 87 11.95 27.05 5.95
C GLU A 87 12.04 26.42 4.55
N LYS A 88 11.43 25.25 4.33
CA LYS A 88 11.43 24.58 3.01
C LYS A 88 10.46 25.21 2.01
N VAL A 89 9.46 25.95 2.49
CA VAL A 89 8.45 26.62 1.65
C VAL A 89 8.94 28.00 1.19
N LEU A 90 9.87 28.62 1.92
CA LEU A 90 10.38 29.97 1.66
C LEU A 90 11.72 30.01 0.91
N ALA A 91 12.25 28.85 0.49
CA ALA A 91 13.50 28.72 -0.27
C ALA A 91 13.28 28.79 -1.78
#